data_AF-A0A920NHW7-F1
#
_entry.id   AF-A0A920NHW7-F1
#
_cell.length_a   1.000
_cell.length_b   1.000
_cell.length_c   1.000
_cell.angle_alpha   90.00
_cell.angle_beta   90.00
_cell.angle_gamma   90.00
#
_symmetry.space_group_name_H-M   'P 1'
#
loop_
_entity.id
_entity.type
_entity.pdbx_description
1 polymer ?
#
loop_
_entity_poly.entity_id
_entity_poly.type
_entity_poly.pdbx_seq_one_letter_code
_entity_poly.pdbx_strand_id
1 'polypeptide(L)'
;MQVLEHDMKYSPKVNEAICRSASVLDVHPLQNPRSLQGILKILFDFGEIMCEISGMNKYSFQGSSGAQGIYTNACLIRAYHESKEREISVMRLLQLLFSSC
;
A
#
# COMPACT_ATOMS: atom_id res chain seq x y z
N MET A 1 -10.67 5.16 26.89
CA MET A 1 -10.60 5.62 25.49
C MET A 1 -9.33 5.05 24.84
N GLN A 2 -9.28 3.71 24.65
CA GLN A 2 -8.16 2.99 24.01
C GLN A 2 -8.66 1.88 23.07
N VAL A 3 -9.98 1.80 22.84
CA VAL A 3 -10.61 0.78 21.97
C VAL A 3 -10.84 1.32 20.55
N LEU A 4 -10.48 2.57 20.27
CA LEU A 4 -10.72 3.22 18.97
C LEU A 4 -9.54 3.11 17.98
N GLU A 5 -8.39 2.56 18.38
CA GLU A 5 -7.23 2.39 17.48
C GLU A 5 -7.33 1.14 16.60
N HIS A 6 -8.24 0.21 16.91
CA HIS A 6 -8.50 -0.97 16.11
C HIS A 6 -9.89 -0.89 15.47
N ASP A 7 -9.90 -0.75 14.15
CA ASP A 7 -11.11 -0.63 13.35
C ASP A 7 -11.77 -2.02 13.17
N MET A 8 -12.69 -2.39 14.08
CA MET A 8 -13.43 -3.67 14.03
C MET A 8 -14.66 -3.58 13.13
N LYS A 9 -14.46 -3.17 11.87
CA LYS A 9 -15.52 -3.05 10.86
C LYS A 9 -15.96 -4.43 10.33
N TYR A 10 -17.20 -4.51 9.85
CA TYR A 10 -17.74 -5.74 9.26
C TYR A 10 -16.91 -6.17 8.04
N SER A 11 -16.52 -7.44 8.00
CA SER A 11 -15.87 -8.08 6.85
C SER A 11 -16.93 -8.81 6.00
N PRO A 12 -17.24 -8.34 4.78
CA PRO A 12 -18.23 -8.99 3.92
C PRO A 12 -17.83 -10.41 3.53
N LYS A 13 -18.74 -11.38 3.71
CA LYS A 13 -18.50 -12.80 3.36
C LYS A 13 -18.14 -12.99 1.88
N VAL A 14 -18.64 -12.12 1.00
CA VAL A 14 -18.31 -12.15 -0.43
C VAL A 14 -16.82 -11.91 -0.68
N ASN A 15 -16.17 -11.05 0.10
CA ASN A 15 -14.74 -10.77 -0.05
C ASN A 15 -13.92 -12.01 0.30
N GLU A 16 -14.31 -12.71 1.36
CA GLU A 16 -13.66 -13.97 1.74
C GLU A 16 -13.83 -15.05 0.67
N ALA A 17 -15.01 -15.17 0.06
CA ALA A 17 -15.26 -16.10 -1.03
C ALA A 17 -14.39 -15.79 -2.27
N ILE A 18 -14.22 -14.51 -2.62
CA ILE A 18 -13.37 -14.07 -3.74
C ILE A 18 -11.90 -14.40 -3.44
N CYS A 19 -11.39 -14.08 -2.25
CA CYS A 19 -10.02 -14.36 -1.86
C CYS A 19 -9.67 -15.86 -1.87
N ARG A 20 -10.66 -16.72 -1.62
CA ARG A 20 -10.50 -18.19 -1.64
C ARG A 20 -10.67 -18.81 -3.03
N SER A 21 -11.01 -18.02 -4.05
CA SER A 21 -11.13 -18.53 -5.41
C SER A 21 -9.77 -18.98 -5.96
N ALA A 22 -9.74 -20.09 -6.69
CA ALA A 22 -8.52 -20.62 -7.31
C ALA A 22 -7.80 -19.60 -8.20
N SER A 23 -8.58 -18.73 -8.87
CA SER A 23 -8.08 -17.65 -9.72
C SER A 23 -7.23 -16.62 -8.97
N VAL A 24 -7.34 -16.52 -7.64
CA VAL A 24 -6.54 -15.62 -6.79
C VAL A 24 -5.52 -16.41 -5.97
N LEU A 25 -5.93 -17.56 -5.41
CA LEU A 25 -5.13 -18.31 -4.45
C LEU A 25 -3.97 -19.08 -5.10
N ASP A 26 -4.13 -19.57 -6.33
CA ASP A 26 -3.14 -20.40 -7.01
C ASP A 26 -2.17 -19.59 -7.88
N VAL A 27 -2.13 -18.27 -7.71
CA VAL A 27 -1.31 -17.37 -8.52
C VAL A 27 0.13 -17.35 -8.03
N HIS A 28 1.06 -17.67 -8.93
CA HIS A 28 2.48 -17.50 -8.64
C HIS A 28 2.93 -16.06 -8.96
N PRO A 29 3.63 -15.34 -8.04
CA PRO A 29 4.03 -13.95 -8.25
C PRO A 29 4.88 -13.69 -9.51
N LEU A 30 5.66 -14.68 -9.94
CA LEU A 30 6.50 -14.62 -11.15
C LEU A 30 5.85 -15.28 -12.38
N GLN A 31 4.54 -15.54 -12.36
CA GLN A 31 3.80 -16.09 -13.49
C GLN A 31 3.74 -15.08 -14.65
N ASN A 32 3.59 -15.60 -15.87
CA ASN A 32 3.50 -14.76 -17.06
C ASN A 32 2.38 -13.70 -16.92
N PRO A 33 2.69 -12.39 -17.04
CA PRO A 33 1.71 -11.31 -16.87
C PRO A 33 0.50 -11.42 -17.79
N ARG A 34 0.62 -12.05 -18.97
CA ARG A 34 -0.51 -12.27 -19.90
C ARG A 34 -1.63 -13.09 -19.28
N SER A 35 -1.31 -14.00 -18.36
CA SER A 35 -2.29 -14.81 -17.63
C SER A 35 -2.88 -14.12 -16.41
N LEU A 36 -2.32 -12.98 -15.99
CA LEU A 36 -2.70 -12.25 -14.76
C LEU A 36 -3.49 -10.96 -15.03
N GLN A 37 -3.92 -10.72 -16.27
CA GLN A 37 -4.56 -9.46 -16.67
C GLN A 37 -5.81 -9.11 -15.84
N GLY A 38 -6.56 -10.12 -15.39
CA GLY A 38 -7.71 -9.90 -14.49
C GLY A 38 -7.30 -9.28 -13.15
N ILE A 39 -6.29 -9.85 -12.47
CA ILE A 39 -5.79 -9.34 -11.19
C ILE A 39 -5.11 -7.99 -11.37
N LEU A 40 -4.35 -7.82 -12.46
CA LEU A 40 -3.70 -6.55 -12.77
C LEU A 40 -4.73 -5.42 -12.99
N LYS A 41 -5.86 -5.73 -13.64
CA LYS A 41 -6.96 -4.78 -13.78
C LYS A 41 -7.56 -4.41 -12.43
N ILE A 42 -7.80 -5.39 -11.55
CA ILE A 42 -8.33 -5.13 -10.19
C ILE A 42 -7.37 -4.22 -9.41
N LEU A 43 -6.07 -4.50 -9.44
CA LEU A 43 -5.05 -3.68 -8.77
C LEU A 43 -5.00 -2.25 -9.34
N PHE A 44 -5.11 -2.10 -10.66
CA PHE A 44 -5.13 -0.80 -11.30
C PHE A 44 -6.37 0.01 -10.92
N ASP A 45 -7.57 -0.56 -11.13
CA ASP A 45 -8.84 0.12 -10.83
C ASP A 45 -8.93 0.48 -9.33
N PHE A 46 -8.48 -0.41 -8.44
CA PHE A 46 -8.43 -0.14 -7.01
C PHE A 46 -7.42 0.96 -6.66
N GLY A 47 -6.28 1.03 -7.36
CA GLY A 47 -5.31 2.12 -7.22
C GLY A 47 -5.92 3.48 -7.54
N GLU A 48 -6.69 3.59 -8.62
CA GLU A 48 -7.38 4.82 -9.01
C GLU A 48 -8.39 5.26 -7.93
N ILE A 49 -9.18 4.33 -7.38
CA ILE A 49 -10.10 4.61 -6.27
C ILE A 49 -9.35 5.15 -5.05
N MET A 50 -8.21 4.54 -4.70
CA MET A 50 -7.40 4.99 -3.57
C MET A 50 -6.80 6.39 -3.82
N CYS A 51 -6.41 6.70 -5.05
CA CYS A 51 -5.97 8.03 -5.46
C CYS A 51 -7.08 9.07 -5.29
N GLU A 52 -8.30 8.75 -5.73
CA GLU A 52 -9.47 9.63 -5.57
C GLU A 52 -9.79 9.92 -4.10
N ILE A 53 -9.77 8.89 -3.24
CA ILE A 53 -10.05 9.04 -1.81
C ILE A 53 -8.96 9.82 -1.08
N SER A 54 -7.68 9.57 -1.40
CA SER A 54 -6.53 10.16 -0.69
C SER A 54 -6.10 11.53 -1.24
N GLY A 55 -6.55 11.90 -2.45
CA GLY A 55 -6.06 13.08 -3.16
C GLY A 55 -4.63 12.96 -3.71
N MET A 56 -4.08 11.74 -3.78
CA MET A 56 -2.73 11.47 -4.25
C MET A 56 -2.71 11.17 -5.76
N ASN A 57 -1.61 11.48 -6.44
CA ASN A 57 -1.48 11.22 -7.88
C ASN A 57 -1.24 9.75 -8.24
N LYS A 58 -0.70 8.94 -7.33
CA LYS A 58 -0.40 7.53 -7.57
C LYS A 58 -0.39 6.73 -6.28
N TYR A 59 -0.83 5.47 -6.35
CA TYR A 59 -0.83 4.53 -5.22
C TYR A 59 0.13 3.35 -5.46
N SER A 60 0.68 2.79 -4.39
CA SER A 60 1.54 1.59 -4.42
C SER A 60 1.09 0.56 -3.39
N PHE A 61 0.96 -0.70 -3.83
CA PHE A 61 0.53 -1.83 -2.99
C PHE A 61 1.69 -2.67 -2.44
N GLN A 62 2.93 -2.20 -2.55
CA GLN A 62 4.12 -2.94 -2.10
C GLN A 62 4.22 -3.06 -0.56
N GLY A 63 3.71 -2.07 0.18
CA GLY A 63 3.73 -2.12 1.65
C GLY A 63 2.67 -3.09 2.18
N SER A 64 3.10 -4.12 2.93
CA SER A 64 2.18 -5.12 3.49
C SER A 64 1.56 -4.72 4.83
N SER A 65 2.01 -3.59 5.41
CA SER A 65 1.50 -3.04 6.66
C SER A 65 1.64 -1.52 6.71
N GLY A 66 0.94 -0.87 7.64
CA GLY A 66 1.07 0.58 7.83
C GLY A 66 2.50 1.02 8.14
N ALA A 67 3.24 0.27 8.97
CA ALA A 67 4.63 0.57 9.28
C ALA A 67 5.55 0.47 8.04
N GLN A 68 5.34 -0.53 7.18
CA GLN A 68 6.06 -0.62 5.92
C GLN A 68 5.72 0.53 4.97
N GLY A 69 4.45 0.95 4.92
CA GLY A 69 4.04 2.12 4.15
C GLY A 69 4.75 3.40 4.59
N ILE A 70 4.84 3.64 5.91
CA ILE A 70 5.58 4.78 6.48
C ILE A 70 7.07 4.71 6.11
N TYR A 71 7.67 3.51 6.17
CA TYR A 71 9.06 3.30 5.76
C TYR A 71 9.29 3.59 4.28
N THR A 72 8.43 3.08 3.40
CA THR A 72 8.50 3.34 1.96
C THR A 72 8.36 4.85 1.67
N ASN A 73 7.46 5.55 2.36
CA ASN A 73 7.32 7.00 2.22
C ASN A 73 8.57 7.75 2.66
N ALA A 74 9.20 7.35 3.78
CA ALA A 74 10.45 7.96 4.23
C ALA A 74 11.59 7.74 3.20
N CYS A 75 11.67 6.55 2.60
CA CYS A 75 12.61 6.26 1.52
C CYS A 75 12.33 7.10 0.26
N LEU A 76 11.06 7.31 -0.09
CA LEU A 76 10.66 8.15 -1.24
C LEU A 76 11.04 9.62 -1.02
N ILE A 77 10.78 10.15 0.18
CA ILE A 77 11.18 11.52 0.54
C ILE A 77 12.71 11.65 0.47
N ARG A 78 13.45 10.68 1.00
CA ARG A 78 14.92 10.68 0.88
C ARG A 78 15.37 10.72 -0.58
N ALA A 79 14.86 9.81 -1.41
CA ALA A 79 15.23 9.73 -2.83
C ALA A 79 14.91 11.03 -3.59
N TYR A 80 13.78 11.66 -3.30
CA TYR A 80 13.43 12.97 -3.85
C TYR A 80 14.43 14.06 -3.46
N HIS A 81 14.87 14.10 -2.19
CA HIS A 81 15.86 15.08 -1.75
C HIS A 81 17.26 14.79 -2.28
N GLU A 82 17.67 13.51 -2.37
CA GLU A 82 18.90 13.08 -3.02
C GLU A 82 18.95 13.52 -4.48
N SER A 83 17.84 13.41 -5.22
CA SER A 83 17.72 13.92 -6.60
C SER A 83 17.83 15.44 -6.73
N LYS A 84 17.77 16.16 -5.60
CA LYS A 84 17.95 17.62 -5.51
C LYS A 84 19.21 17.99 -4.74
N GLU A 85 20.16 17.06 -4.60
CA GLU A 85 21.45 17.26 -3.94
C GLU A 85 21.32 17.67 -2.46
N ARG A 86 20.25 17.23 -1.79
CA ARG A 86 20.03 17.44 -0.36
C ARG A 86 20.14 16.12 0.39
N GLU A 87 21.00 16.07 1.38
CA GLU A 87 21.12 14.90 2.24
C GLU A 87 20.04 14.92 3.33
N ILE A 88 19.30 13.82 3.47
CA ILE A 88 18.31 13.62 4.53
C ILE A 88 18.41 12.20 5.08
N SER A 89 18.42 12.07 6.40
CA SER A 89 18.38 10.77 7.08
C SER A 89 16.95 10.21 7.15
N VAL A 90 16.79 8.95 6.75
CA VAL A 90 15.52 8.20 6.86
C VAL A 90 15.05 8.12 8.30
N MET A 91 15.96 7.90 9.26
CA MET A 91 15.60 7.79 10.68
C MET A 91 14.99 9.08 11.22
N ARG A 92 15.49 10.23 10.76
CA ARG A 92 14.91 11.54 11.12
C ARG A 92 13.51 11.71 10.53
N LEU A 93 13.29 11.27 9.29
CA LEU A 93 11.97 11.31 8.66
C LEU A 93 10.98 10.40 9.37
N LEU A 94 11.39 9.18 9.73
CA LEU A 94 10.56 8.26 10.50
C LEU A 94 10.19 8.85 11.86
N GLN A 95 11.15 9.44 12.57
CA GLN A 95 10.87 10.09 13.85
C GLN A 95 9.83 11.21 13.72
N LEU A 96 9.93 12.03 12.66
CA LEU A 96 8.94 13.08 12.39
C LEU A 96 7.55 12.50 12.06
N LEU A 97 7.50 11.47 11.22
CA LEU A 97 6.25 10.82 10.81
C LEU A 97 5.55 10.12 11.98
N PHE A 98 6.30 9.43 12.84
CA PHE A 98 5.76 8.74 14.01
C PHE A 98 5.46 9.67 15.19
N SER A 99 6.15 10.80 15.32
CA SER A 99 5.86 11.79 16.38
C SER A 99 4.53 12.52 16.18
N SER A 100 3.92 12.36 14.99
CA SER A 100 2.67 13.02 14.60
C SER A 100 1.44 12.13 14.79
N CYS A 101 1.64 10.83 15.03
CA CYS A 101 0.62 9.83 15.33
C CYS A 101 0.56 9.56 16.83
#